data_AF-S2EW30-F1
#
_entry.id   AF-S2EW30-F1
#
_cell.length_a   1.000
_cell.length_b   1.000
_cell.length_c   1.000
_cell.angle_alpha   90.00
_cell.angle_beta   90.00
_cell.angle_gamma   90.00
#
_symmetry.space_group_name_H-M   'P 1'
#
loop_
_entity.id
_entity.type
_entity.pdbx_description
1 polymer ?
#
loop_
_entity_poly.entity_id
_entity_poly.type
_entity_poly.pdbx_seq_one_letter_code
_entity_poly.pdbx_strand_id
1 'polypeptide(L)' 'MNNAVKIRYKLKGDVRFTTCIVTRIQYENFRILPIIEVCEIMERDVSISGDEIEQINQKLIDAIKKDT' A
#
# COMPACT_ATOMS: atom_id res chain seq x y z
N MET A 1 11.52 4.40 -13.50
CA MET A 1 12.10 3.67 -12.36
C MET A 1 10.96 3.23 -11.47
N ASN A 2 10.81 1.92 -11.26
CA ASN A 2 9.75 1.36 -10.42
C ASN A 2 10.07 1.61 -8.95
N ASN A 3 9.56 2.72 -8.42
CA ASN A 3 9.76 3.13 -7.03
C ASN A 3 8.74 2.45 -6.09
N ALA A 4 8.44 1.18 -6.34
CA ALA A 4 7.53 0.41 -5.50
C ALA A 4 8.31 -0.24 -4.35
N VAL A 5 7.65 -0.31 -3.20
CA VAL A 5 8.19 -0.87 -1.96
C VAL A 5 7.20 -1.88 -1.41
N LYS A 6 7.71 -3.02 -0.95
CA LYS A 6 6.91 -3.96 -0.17
C LYS A 6 6.94 -3.50 1.27
N ILE A 7 5.76 -3.30 1.84
CA ILE A 7 5.60 -2.83 3.20
C ILE A 7 4.91 -3.89 4.04
N ARG A 8 5.20 -3.86 5.34
CA ARG A 8 4.48 -4.59 6.38
C ARG A 8 3.85 -3.59 7.31
N TYR A 9 2.55 -3.73 7.56
CA TYR A 9 1.83 -2.84 8.45
C TYR A 9 0.94 -3.59 9.43
N LYS A 10 0.55 -2.90 10.49
CA LYS A 10 -0.38 -3.36 11.52
C LYS A 10 -1.34 -2.23 11.87
N LEU A 11 -2.63 -2.51 11.89
CA LEU A 11 -3.64 -1.55 12.35
C LEU A 11 -3.73 -1.58 13.88
N LYS A 12 -4.16 -0.47 14.47
CA LYS A 12 -4.44 -0.39 15.89
C LYS A 12 -5.53 -1.41 16.25
N GLY A 13 -5.23 -2.27 17.23
CA GLY A 13 -6.14 -3.32 17.67
C GLY A 13 -6.00 -4.65 16.91
N ASP A 14 -5.28 -4.68 15.78
CA ASP A 14 -5.00 -5.94 15.10
C ASP A 14 -3.94 -6.75 15.85
N VAL A 15 -4.01 -8.07 15.73
CA VAL A 15 -3.01 -8.99 16.28
C VAL A 15 -1.94 -9.33 15.24
N ARG A 16 -2.27 -9.22 13.95
CA ARG A 16 -1.44 -9.69 12.83
C ARG A 16 -0.91 -8.53 12.00
N PHE A 17 0.24 -8.78 11.39
CA PHE A 17 0.78 -7.92 10.35
C PHE A 17 0.24 -8.34 8.98
N THR A 18 0.00 -7.34 8.13
CA THR A 18 -0.36 -7.51 6.72
C THR A 18 0.75 -6.94 5.85
N THR A 19 0.95 -7.52 4.66
CA THR A 19 1.91 -7.04 3.69
C THR A 19 1.24 -6.61 2.40
N CYS A 20 1.70 -5.51 1.81
CA CYS A 20 1.30 -5.09 0.48
C CYS A 20 2.47 -4.42 -0.24
N ILE A 21 2.35 -4.25 -1.56
CA ILE A 21 3.31 -3.49 -2.36
C ILE A 21 2.64 -2.18 -2.75
N VAL A 22 3.34 -1.08 -2.53
CA VAL A 22 2.84 0.27 -2.77
C VAL A 22 3.94 1.11 -3.42
N THR A 23 3.56 2.16 -4.14
CA THR A 23 4.54 3.17 -4.56
C THR A 23 5.13 3.89 -3.34
N ARG A 24 6.31 4.50 -3.50
CA ARG A 24 6.92 5.30 -2.43
C ARG A 24 5.99 6.40 -1.88
N ILE A 25 5.26 7.09 -2.76
CA ILE A 25 4.31 8.15 -2.36
C ILE A 25 3.15 7.56 -1.56
N GLN A 26 2.59 6.44 -2.03
CA GLN A 26 1.52 5.74 -1.29
C GLN A 26 2.02 5.29 0.09
N TYR A 27 3.25 4.80 0.22
CA TYR A 27 3.83 4.46 1.52
C TYR A 27 3.88 5.67 2.47
N GLU A 28 4.42 6.82 2.02
CA GLU A 28 4.53 8.02 2.86
C GLU A 28 3.15 8.53 3.29
N ASN A 29 2.13 8.43 2.43
CA ASN A 29 0.75 8.79 2.78
C ASN A 29 0.08 7.75 3.69
N PHE A 30 0.37 6.47 3.49
CA PHE A 30 -0.26 5.39 4.25
C PHE A 30 0.26 5.33 5.70
N ARG A 31 1.56 5.49 5.91
CA ARG A 31 2.19 5.40 7.25
C ARG A 31 1.72 6.48 8.24
N ILE A 32 1.14 7.58 7.77
CA ILE A 32 0.66 8.69 8.61
C ILE A 32 -0.81 8.54 9.01
N LEU A 33 -1.52 7.52 8.48
CA LEU A 33 -2.93 7.32 8.80
C LEU A 33 -3.10 6.98 10.29
N PRO A 34 -4.03 7.63 11.02
CA PRO A 34 -4.18 7.43 12.47
C PRO A 34 -4.50 6.00 12.91
N ILE A 35 -5.07 5.18 12.01
CA ILE A 35 -5.39 3.77 12.26
C ILE A 35 -4.16 2.86 12.21
N ILE A 36 -3.05 3.33 11.63
CA ILE A 36 -1.82 2.56 11.52
C ILE A 36 -1.07 2.61 12.85
N GLU A 37 -0.73 1.43 13.37
CA GLU A 37 0.11 1.27 14.57
C GLU A 37 1.58 1.10 14.19
N VAL A 38 1.85 0.25 13.20
CA VAL A 38 3.19 -0.02 12.68
C VAL A 38 3.15 -0.04 11.16
N CYS A 39 4.16 0.54 10.51
CA CYS A 39 4.35 0.45 9.06
C CYS A 39 5.84 0.52 8.72
N GLU A 40 6.36 -0.53 8.08
CA GLU A 40 7.78 -0.72 7.82
C GLU A 40 8.00 -1.17 6.38
N ILE A 41 9.08 -0.68 5.75
CA ILE A 41 9.50 -1.16 4.43
C ILE A 41 10.27 -2.47 4.63
N MET A 42 9.78 -3.55 4.04
CA MET A 42 10.45 -4.85 4.02
C MET A 42 11.40 -4.99 2.83
N GLU A 43 11.00 -4.45 1.67
CA GLU A 43 11.77 -4.59 0.43
C GLU A 43 11.66 -3.30 -0.40
N ARG A 44 12.80 -2.89 -0.98
CA ARG A 44 12.90 -1.72 -1.85
C ARG A 44 13.03 -2.16 -3.30
N ASP A 45 12.67 -1.26 -4.21
CA ASP A 45 12.83 -1.44 -5.66
C ASP A 45 12.13 -2.70 -6.19
N VAL A 46 10.95 -2.98 -5.63
CA VAL A 46 10.12 -4.09 -6.06
C VAL A 46 9.68 -3.82 -7.49
N SER A 47 10.03 -4.73 -8.40
CA SER A 47 9.67 -4.61 -9.80
C SER A 47 8.19 -4.93 -9.96
N ILE A 48 7.37 -3.89 -9.91
CA ILE A 48 5.97 -3.95 -10.30
C ILE A 48 5.89 -3.59 -11.79
N SER A 49 5.28 -4.43 -12.61
CA SER A 49 5.02 -4.08 -14.01
C SER A 49 4.04 -2.90 -14.09
N GLY A 50 4.13 -2.07 -15.13
CA GLY A 50 3.21 -0.94 -15.32
C GLY A 50 1.74 -1.36 -15.29
N ASP A 51 1.45 -2.54 -15.84
CA ASP A 51 0.12 -3.14 -15.90
C ASP A 51 -0.42 -3.49 -14.51
N GLU A 52 0.44 -3.91 -13.57
CA GLU A 52 0.06 -4.19 -12.18
C GLU A 52 -0.30 -2.90 -11.42
N ILE A 53 0.40 -1.79 -11.66
CA ILE A 53 0.03 -0.48 -11.07
C ILE A 53 -1.34 -0.05 -11.56
N GLU A 54 -1.58 -0.17 -12.86
CA GLU A 54 -2.83 0.24 -13.48
C GLU A 54 -4.01 -0.57 -12.97
N GLN A 55 -3.84 -1.90 -12.82
CA GLN A 55 -4.86 -2.75 -12.21
C GLN A 55 -5.13 -2.43 -10.73
N ILE A 56 -4.10 -2.12 -9.94
CA ILE A 56 -4.26 -1.73 -8.53
C ILE A 56 -5.00 -0.39 -8.44
N ASN A 57 -4.62 0.58 -9.26
CA ASN A 57 -5.28 1.89 -9.32
C ASN A 57 -6.74 1.77 -9.77
N GLN A 58 -7.03 0.92 -10.76
CA GLN A 58 -8.41 0.71 -11.23
C GLN A 58 -9.28 0.09 -10.14
N LYS A 59 -8.79 -0.92 -9.41
CA LYS A 59 -9.51 -1.51 -8.28
C LYS A 59 -9.77 -0.51 -7.15
N LEU A 60 -8.83 0.40 -6.88
CA LEU A 60 -9.02 1.49 -5.92
C LEU A 60 -10.13 2.45 -6.37
N ILE A 61 -10.11 2.86 -7.64
CA ILE A 61 -11.16 3.74 -8.22
C ILE A 61 -12.53 3.07 -8.14
N ASP A 62 -12.62 1.78 -8.47
CA ASP A 62 -13.88 1.04 -8.47
C ASP A 62 -14.44 0.86 -7.04
N ALA A 63 -13.57 0.67 -6.05
CA ALA A 63 -13.98 0.61 -4.64
C ALA A 63 -14.54 1.96 -4.16
N ILE A 64 -13.87 3.07 -4.48
CA ILE A 64 -14.33 4.43 -4.13
C ILE A 64 -15.69 4.72 -4.76
N LYS A 65 -15.90 4.32 -6.03
CA LYS A 65 -17.19 4.51 -6.72
C LYS A 65 -18.33 3.67 -6.16
N LYS A 66 -18.04 2.55 -5.47
CA LYS A 66 -19.08 1.69 -4.88
C LYS A 66 -19.57 2.17 -3.52
N ASP A 67 -18.77 2.98 -2.84
CA ASP A 67 -19.12 3.61 -1.55
C ASP A 67 -19.81 4.98 -1.72
N THR A 68 -20.04 5.44 -2.97
CA THR A 68 -20.77 6.69 -3.31
C THR A 68 -22.09 6.38 -4.00
#